data_AF-A0A926H6S9-F1
#
_entry.id   AF-A0A926H6S9-F1
#
_cell.length_a   1.000
_cell.length_b   1.000
_cell.length_c   1.000
_cell.angle_alpha   90.00
_cell.angle_beta   90.00
_cell.angle_gamma   90.00
#
_symmetry.space_group_name_H-M   'P 1'
#
loop_
_entity.id
_entity.type
_entity.pdbx_description
1 polymer ?
#
loop_
_entity_poly.entity_id
_entity_poly.type
_entity_poly.pdbx_seq_one_letter_code
_entity_poly.pdbx_strand_id
1 'polypeptide(L)'
;DPDPTRTRLIETALKAMDRGGNVLSETPGISPGTKKDFATGGGNLTANATITFLKAENVAGRGIERHEGRVDQILHYKLAVGKTPRYVIVHLTPDGLVTDYDVVEK
;
A
#
# COMPACT_ATOMS: atom_id res chain seq x y z
N ASP A 1 -8.77 -1.16 -11.47
CA ASP A 1 -9.15 0.09 -10.82
C ASP A 1 -9.72 0.94 -11.94
N PRO A 2 -10.90 1.56 -11.79
CA PRO A 2 -11.34 2.58 -12.75
C PRO A 2 -10.26 3.66 -12.98
N ASP A 3 -9.35 3.88 -12.02
CA ASP A 3 -8.17 4.71 -12.16
C ASP A 3 -6.86 3.87 -12.27
N PRO A 4 -6.33 3.66 -13.48
CA PRO A 4 -5.06 2.94 -13.67
C PRO A 4 -3.84 3.72 -13.17
N THR A 5 -3.92 5.06 -13.10
CA THR A 5 -2.84 5.91 -12.58
C THR A 5 -2.69 5.69 -11.08
N ARG A 6 -3.80 5.66 -10.34
CA ARG A 6 -3.79 5.32 -8.92
C ARG A 6 -3.18 3.95 -8.66
N THR A 7 -3.55 2.93 -9.43
CA THR A 7 -2.97 1.58 -9.28
C THR A 7 -1.45 1.58 -9.46
N ARG A 8 -0.91 2.33 -10.43
CA ARG A 8 0.56 2.45 -10.61
C ARG A 8 1.24 3.14 -9.43
N LEU A 9 0.61 4.17 -8.86
CA LEU A 9 1.13 4.84 -7.66
C LEU A 9 1.16 3.90 -6.46
N ILE A 10 0.09 3.12 -6.25
CA ILE A 10 0.05 2.09 -5.20
C ILE A 10 1.13 1.03 -5.42
N GLU A 11 1.32 0.59 -6.66
CA GLU A 11 2.38 -0.37 -6.98
C GLU A 11 3.77 0.17 -6.64
N THR A 12 4.07 1.42 -7.02
CA THR A 12 5.33 2.09 -6.69
C THR A 12 5.49 2.22 -5.17
N ALA A 13 4.44 2.62 -4.46
CA ALA A 13 4.45 2.76 -3.01
C ALA A 13 4.75 1.44 -2.31
N LEU A 14 4.04 0.37 -2.66
CA LEU A 14 4.26 -0.96 -2.08
C LEU A 14 5.69 -1.47 -2.35
N LYS A 15 6.22 -1.26 -3.56
CA LYS A 15 7.60 -1.62 -3.90
C LYS A 15 8.63 -0.82 -3.09
N ALA A 16 8.37 0.45 -2.81
CA ALA A 16 9.23 1.28 -1.99
C ALA A 16 9.19 0.86 -0.51
N MET A 17 8.01 0.60 0.03
CA MET A 17 7.82 0.08 1.40
C MET A 17 8.46 -1.30 1.60
N ASP A 18 8.42 -2.15 0.57
CA ASP A 18 9.07 -3.47 0.58
C ASP A 18 10.60 -3.36 0.70
N ARG A 19 11.19 -2.34 0.05
CA ARG A 19 12.64 -2.10 0.02
C ARG A 19 13.16 -1.28 1.20
N GLY A 20 12.37 -0.34 1.72
CA GLY A 20 12.82 0.63 2.72
C GLY A 20 13.89 1.60 2.21
N GLY A 21 14.67 2.14 3.14
CA GLY A 21 15.82 3.01 2.87
C GLY A 21 15.48 4.29 2.09
N ASN A 22 16.44 4.78 1.31
CA ASN A 22 16.30 6.03 0.54
C ASN A 22 15.19 5.95 -0.52
N VAL A 23 14.93 4.76 -1.07
CA VAL A 23 13.84 4.57 -2.04
C VAL A 23 12.50 4.92 -1.39
N LEU A 24 12.27 4.46 -0.16
CA LEU A 24 11.06 4.80 0.59
C LEU A 24 10.97 6.29 0.92
N SER A 25 12.06 6.91 1.37
CA SER A 25 12.04 8.32 1.78
C SER A 25 11.74 9.27 0.60
N GLU A 26 12.23 8.96 -0.59
CA GLU A 26 12.07 9.76 -1.81
C GLU A 26 10.78 9.46 -2.58
N THR A 27 10.13 8.31 -2.33
CA THR A 27 8.93 7.91 -3.07
C THR A 27 7.73 8.82 -2.72
N PRO A 28 7.07 9.43 -3.72
CA PRO A 28 5.83 10.17 -3.53
C PRO A 28 4.65 9.22 -3.28
N GLY A 29 3.57 9.74 -2.68
CA GLY A 29 2.36 8.94 -2.46
C GLY A 29 2.40 8.03 -1.22
N ILE A 30 3.37 8.25 -0.32
CA ILE A 30 3.52 7.53 0.95
C ILE A 30 3.49 8.52 2.10
N SER A 31 2.75 8.20 3.16
CA SER A 31 2.61 9.07 4.33
C SER A 31 3.94 9.23 5.10
N PRO A 32 4.16 10.35 5.80
CA PRO A 32 5.37 10.55 6.59
C PRO A 32 5.60 9.49 7.67
N GLY A 33 4.56 9.07 8.40
CA GLY A 33 4.69 8.05 9.44
C GLY A 33 5.08 6.69 8.87
N THR A 34 4.52 6.32 7.71
CA THR A 34 4.92 5.11 6.98
C THR A 34 6.39 5.14 6.56
N LYS A 35 6.91 6.29 6.11
CA LYS A 35 8.32 6.41 5.72
C LYS A 35 9.28 6.16 6.90
N LYS A 36 8.87 6.57 8.09
CA LYS A 36 9.62 6.34 9.33
C LYS A 36 9.54 4.86 9.74
N ASP A 37 8.36 4.28 9.74
CA ASP A 37 8.14 2.95 10.31
C ASP A 37 8.60 1.81 9.37
N PHE A 38 8.57 2.03 8.06
CA PHE A 38 9.08 1.08 7.05
C PHE A 38 10.53 1.37 6.64
N ALA A 39 11.29 2.16 7.41
CA ALA A 39 12.66 2.56 7.05
C ALA A 39 13.59 1.36 6.75
N THR A 40 13.37 0.22 7.39
CA THR A 40 14.14 -1.02 7.17
C THR A 40 13.54 -1.95 6.09
N GLY A 41 12.38 -1.59 5.54
CA GLY A 41 11.64 -2.41 4.57
C GLY A 41 10.72 -3.44 5.22
N GLY A 42 9.62 -3.76 4.54
CA GLY A 42 8.65 -4.79 4.94
C GLY A 42 9.00 -6.22 4.49
N GLY A 43 9.84 -6.36 3.45
CA GLY A 43 10.39 -7.64 2.99
C GLY A 43 9.52 -8.44 2.02
N ASN A 44 10.10 -8.75 0.86
CA ASN A 44 9.68 -9.69 -0.20
C ASN A 44 8.17 -9.77 -0.54
N LEU A 45 7.43 -8.68 -0.41
CA LEU A 45 6.01 -8.62 -0.75
C LEU A 45 5.79 -8.57 -2.27
N THR A 46 6.62 -7.79 -2.97
CA THR A 46 6.28 -7.28 -4.31
C THR A 46 7.26 -7.67 -5.41
N ALA A 47 8.32 -8.43 -5.11
CA ALA A 47 9.32 -8.81 -6.10
C ALA A 47 8.67 -9.52 -7.30
N ASN A 48 8.68 -8.85 -8.46
CA ASN A 48 8.09 -9.31 -9.73
C ASN A 48 6.57 -9.55 -9.71
N ALA A 49 5.84 -8.93 -8.79
CA ALA A 49 4.39 -9.10 -8.69
C ALA A 49 3.63 -8.28 -9.75
N THR A 50 2.60 -8.87 -10.37
CA THR A 50 1.59 -8.09 -11.11
C THR A 50 0.44 -7.73 -10.17
N ILE A 51 0.10 -6.44 -10.09
CA ILE A 51 -0.99 -5.94 -9.23
C ILE A 51 -2.32 -5.88 -9.99
N THR A 52 -3.39 -6.34 -9.36
CA THR A 52 -4.76 -6.27 -9.89
C THR A 52 -5.68 -5.73 -8.82
N PHE A 53 -6.31 -4.59 -9.10
CA PHE A 53 -7.34 -4.01 -8.23
C PHE A 53 -8.57 -4.89 -8.16
N LEU A 54 -9.13 -5.03 -6.96
CA LEU A 54 -10.34 -5.81 -6.71
C LEU A 54 -11.50 -4.91 -6.30
N LYS A 55 -11.32 -4.08 -5.27
CA LYS A 55 -12.36 -3.17 -4.76
C LYS A 55 -11.76 -2.02 -3.95
N ALA A 56 -12.59 -1.00 -3.72
CA ALA A 56 -12.30 0.12 -2.84
C ALA A 56 -13.44 0.28 -1.83
N GLU A 57 -13.11 0.72 -0.62
CA GLU A 57 -14.05 1.00 0.46
C GLU A 57 -13.79 2.42 0.98
N ASN A 58 -14.86 3.20 1.13
CA ASN A 58 -14.81 4.47 1.85
C ASN A 58 -15.01 4.19 3.34
N VAL A 59 -14.05 4.59 4.16
CA VAL A 59 -14.04 4.39 5.60
C VAL A 59 -13.87 5.70 6.37
N ALA A 60 -14.00 6.84 5.70
CA ALA A 60 -13.93 8.15 6.32
C ALA A 60 -14.90 8.27 7.51
N GLY A 61 -14.44 8.90 8.59
CA GLY A 61 -15.23 9.08 9.82
C GLY A 61 -15.34 7.84 10.71
N ARG A 62 -14.72 6.71 10.33
CA ARG A 62 -14.69 5.49 11.18
C ARG A 62 -13.60 5.50 12.26
N GLY A 63 -12.77 6.53 12.31
CA GLY A 63 -11.71 6.69 13.32
C GLY A 63 -10.56 5.69 13.18
N ILE A 64 -10.28 5.21 11.97
CA ILE A 64 -9.18 4.27 11.70
C ILE A 64 -7.88 5.04 11.52
N GLU A 65 -6.80 4.60 12.18
CA GLU A 65 -5.46 5.17 12.07
C GLU A 65 -4.41 4.08 11.89
N ARG A 66 -3.40 4.35 11.05
CA ARG A 66 -2.24 3.50 10.82
C ARG A 66 -0.99 4.35 10.61
N HIS A 67 0.10 4.04 11.32
CA HIS A 67 1.37 4.75 11.20
C HIS A 67 1.20 6.28 11.25
N GLU A 68 0.47 6.78 12.26
CA GLU A 68 0.17 8.21 12.46
C GLU A 68 -0.73 8.85 11.36
N GLY A 69 -1.18 8.06 10.36
CA GLY A 69 -2.09 8.51 9.30
C GLY A 69 -3.53 8.05 9.51
N ARG A 70 -4.47 9.01 9.49
CA ARG A 70 -5.91 8.72 9.43
C ARG A 70 -6.24 7.99 8.13
N VAL A 71 -7.09 6.97 8.18
CA VAL A 71 -7.52 6.20 7.00
C VAL A 71 -8.92 6.62 6.58
N ASP A 72 -9.05 7.10 5.34
CA ASP A 72 -10.34 7.44 4.73
C ASP A 72 -10.74 6.47 3.61
N GLN A 73 -9.76 5.74 3.04
CA GLN A 73 -10.03 4.70 2.03
C GLN A 73 -9.23 3.43 2.26
N ILE A 74 -9.84 2.31 1.92
CA ILE A 74 -9.19 0.99 1.88
C ILE A 74 -9.29 0.45 0.46
N LEU A 75 -8.17 0.01 -0.09
CA LEU A 75 -8.10 -0.61 -1.41
C LEU A 75 -7.69 -2.07 -1.29
N HIS A 76 -8.36 -2.95 -2.04
CA HIS A 76 -8.05 -4.37 -2.07
C HIS A 76 -7.41 -4.72 -3.39
N TYR A 77 -6.26 -5.40 -3.32
CA TYR A 77 -5.48 -5.83 -4.47
C TYR A 77 -5.17 -7.32 -4.40
N LYS A 78 -5.04 -7.92 -5.59
CA LYS A 78 -4.40 -9.21 -5.81
C LYS A 78 -3.00 -8.96 -6.36
N LEU A 79 -2.00 -9.57 -5.75
CA LEU A 79 -0.63 -9.62 -6.23
C LEU A 79 -0.35 -11.01 -6.81
N ALA A 80 -0.12 -11.10 -8.11
CA ALA A 80 0.30 -12.34 -8.74
C ALA A 80 1.81 -12.51 -8.60
N VAL A 81 2.25 -13.37 -7.69
CA VAL A 81 3.66 -13.73 -7.46
C VAL A 81 3.83 -15.22 -7.74
N GLY A 82 4.40 -15.58 -8.91
CA GLY A 82 4.56 -16.97 -9.32
C GLY A 82 3.22 -17.73 -9.41
N LYS A 83 3.13 -18.90 -8.76
CA LYS A 83 1.95 -19.80 -8.84
C LYS A 83 0.83 -19.45 -7.86
N THR A 84 1.14 -18.76 -6.76
CA THR A 84 0.16 -18.48 -5.69
C THR A 84 -0.01 -16.98 -5.54
N PRO A 85 -1.20 -16.44 -5.84
CA PRO A 85 -1.44 -15.01 -5.62
C PRO A 85 -1.53 -14.69 -4.14
N ARG A 86 -1.03 -13.51 -3.76
CA ARG A 86 -1.27 -12.90 -2.45
C ARG A 86 -2.38 -11.85 -2.56
N TYR A 87 -3.09 -11.60 -1.48
CA TYR A 87 -4.07 -10.52 -1.40
C TYR A 87 -3.56 -9.47 -0.42
N VAL A 88 -3.67 -8.22 -0.81
CA VAL A 88 -3.17 -7.08 -0.03
C VAL A 88 -4.30 -6.08 0.17
N ILE A 89 -4.42 -5.59 1.40
CA ILE A 89 -5.29 -4.49 1.79
C ILE A 89 -4.38 -3.27 1.95
N VAL A 90 -4.68 -2.18 1.27
CA VAL A 90 -3.90 -0.94 1.29
C VAL A 90 -4.73 0.15 1.93
N HIS A 91 -4.15 0.84 2.92
CA HIS A 91 -4.80 1.90 3.67
C HIS A 91 -4.34 3.26 3.15
N LEU A 92 -5.29 4.12 2.80
CA LEU A 92 -5.02 5.46 2.27
C LEU A 92 -5.49 6.56 3.21
N THR A 93 -4.67 7.61 3.30
CA THR A 93 -5.01 8.86 3.96
C THR A 93 -6.06 9.66 3.17
N PRO A 94 -6.64 10.73 3.76
CA PRO A 94 -7.59 11.60 3.05
C PRO A 94 -6.97 12.22 1.77
N ASP A 95 -5.66 12.45 1.79
CA ASP A 95 -4.88 12.98 0.67
C ASP A 95 -4.49 11.89 -0.35
N GLY A 96 -4.93 10.65 -0.14
CA GLY A 96 -4.64 9.52 -1.01
C GLY A 96 -3.23 8.93 -0.85
N LEU A 97 -2.53 9.23 0.25
CA LEU A 97 -1.20 8.68 0.53
C LEU A 97 -1.32 7.28 1.13
N VAL A 98 -0.45 6.36 0.73
CA VAL A 98 -0.35 5.04 1.39
C VAL A 98 0.15 5.25 2.81
N THR A 99 -0.66 4.83 3.78
CA THR A 99 -0.29 4.87 5.19
C THR A 99 0.09 3.50 5.73
N ASP A 100 -0.41 2.42 5.14
CA ASP A 100 -0.15 1.04 5.58
C ASP A 100 -0.59 0.01 4.53
N TYR A 101 -0.16 -1.24 4.70
CA TYR A 101 -0.73 -2.39 4.03
C TYR A 101 -0.80 -3.63 4.94
N ASP A 102 -1.80 -4.47 4.72
CA ASP A 102 -1.90 -5.80 5.32
C ASP A 102 -1.84 -6.88 4.24
N VAL A 103 -1.10 -7.96 4.50
CA VAL A 103 -1.10 -9.17 3.66
C VAL A 103 -2.13 -10.15 4.23
N VAL A 104 -3.09 -10.56 3.41
CA VAL A 104 -4.08 -11.56 3.80
C VAL A 104 -3.49 -12.94 3.55
N GLU A 105 -2.97 -13.55 4.60
CA GLU A 105 -2.60 -14.97 4.62
C GLU A 105 -3.85 -15.84 4.81
N LYS A 106 -3.85 -17.03 4.20
CA LYS A 106 -4.90 -18.04 4.37
C LYS A 106 -4.47 -19.08 5.38
#